data_AF-R7SUU3-F1
#
_entry.id   AF-R7SUU3-F1
#
_cell.length_a   1.000
_cell.length_b   1.000
_cell.length_c   1.000
_cell.angle_alpha   90.00
_cell.angle_beta   90.00
_cell.angle_gamma   90.00
#
_symmetry.space_group_name_H-M   'P 1'
#
loop_
_entity.id
_entity.type
_entity.pdbx_description
1 polymer ?
#
loop_
_entity_poly.entity_id
_entity_poly.type
_entity_poly.pdbx_seq_one_letter_code
_entity_poly.pdbx_strand_id
1 'polypeptide(L)'
;RDGEHWYEDGNVELLAEGVQFRVYQQPLVEQSLILRELWEEARARGYSGPRVIHLSETSPEDVRHVLKFLYGGTTCVEPSFEEVSAHIRFGHQYKTEKLLKRSLDYLKKLYVTRLEAWVQLPSIDPPLFQPIHAIGVVKLARLLGVDGAELLPIALMRCCTLGAEIVEGYIREDGAQVTLSSEDLGRCFVGRTRLLEAS
;
A
#
# COMPACT_ATOMS: atom_id res chain seq x y z
N ARG A 1 0.16 -10.81 20.21
CA ARG A 1 0.86 -9.52 20.43
C ARG A 1 2.00 -9.47 19.44
N ASP A 2 2.23 -8.30 18.86
CA ASP A 2 3.32 -8.07 17.92
C ASP A 2 4.68 -8.04 18.64
N GLY A 3 5.73 -8.55 17.98
CA GLY A 3 7.06 -8.64 18.58
C GLY A 3 7.92 -7.38 18.41
N GLU A 4 7.60 -6.53 17.44
CA GLU A 4 8.38 -5.33 17.10
C GLU A 4 7.74 -4.06 17.67
N HIS A 5 6.41 -3.96 17.57
CA HIS A 5 5.65 -2.78 17.98
C HIS A 5 4.84 -3.03 19.26
N TRP A 6 5.57 -3.32 20.33
CA TRP A 6 5.03 -3.47 21.69
C TRP A 6 5.82 -2.62 22.69
N TYR A 7 5.34 -1.39 22.94
CA TYR A 7 5.91 -0.48 23.92
C TYR A 7 5.24 -0.71 25.29
N GLU A 8 6.04 -1.05 26.30
CA GLU A 8 5.55 -1.39 27.65
C GLU A 8 4.82 -0.23 28.36
N ASP A 9 5.19 1.00 28.03
CA ASP A 9 4.57 2.25 28.49
C ASP A 9 3.60 2.84 27.44
N GLY A 10 3.34 2.13 26.34
CA GLY A 10 2.34 2.51 25.35
C GLY A 10 0.95 2.63 25.97
N ASN A 11 0.21 3.64 25.54
CA ASN A 11 -1.08 4.02 26.12
C ASN A 11 -2.29 3.75 25.22
N VAL A 12 -2.06 3.17 24.05
CA VAL A 12 -3.09 2.65 23.14
C VAL A 12 -2.69 1.27 22.64
N GLU A 13 -3.68 0.38 22.51
CA GLU A 13 -3.54 -0.90 21.82
C GLU A 13 -4.29 -0.84 20.48
N LEU A 14 -3.65 -1.31 19.41
CA LEU A 14 -4.29 -1.49 18.10
C LEU A 14 -4.55 -2.99 17.91
N LEU A 15 -5.75 -3.35 17.47
CA LEU A 15 -6.11 -4.73 17.14
C LEU A 15 -6.42 -4.83 15.63
N ALA A 16 -5.61 -5.60 14.91
CA ALA A 16 -5.80 -5.93 13.49
C ALA A 16 -5.77 -7.46 13.35
N GLU A 17 -6.85 -8.06 12.86
CA GLU A 17 -6.97 -9.51 12.61
C GLU A 17 -6.44 -10.43 13.75
N GLY A 18 -6.70 -10.05 15.01
CA GLY A 18 -6.25 -10.81 16.18
C GLY A 18 -4.82 -10.51 16.65
N VAL A 19 -4.05 -9.73 15.88
CA VAL A 19 -2.73 -9.22 16.27
C VAL A 19 -2.88 -7.89 17.01
N GLN A 20 -2.28 -7.83 18.19
CA GLN A 20 -2.26 -6.64 19.04
C GLN A 20 -0.92 -5.92 18.97
N PHE A 21 -0.98 -4.62 18.77
CA PHE A 21 0.14 -3.69 18.83
C PHE A 21 -0.08 -2.78 20.04
N ARG A 22 0.98 -2.40 20.74
CA ARG A 22 0.87 -1.45 21.86
C ARG A 22 1.80 -0.29 21.61
N VAL A 23 1.26 0.91 21.42
CA VAL A 23 1.99 2.11 20.97
C VAL A 23 1.55 3.37 21.71
N TYR A 24 2.16 4.51 21.39
CA TYR A 24 1.70 5.81 21.87
C TYR A 24 0.64 6.38 20.93
N GLN A 25 -0.50 6.80 21.43
CA GLN A 25 -1.58 7.40 20.65
C GLN A 25 -1.17 8.61 19.80
N GLN A 26 -0.21 9.43 20.26
CA GLN A 26 0.02 10.76 19.70
C GLN A 26 0.40 10.73 18.20
N PRO A 27 1.37 9.91 17.73
CA PRO A 27 1.67 9.81 16.31
C PRO A 27 0.52 9.28 15.44
N LEU A 28 -0.48 8.59 16.01
CA LEU A 28 -1.65 8.11 15.27
C LEU A 28 -2.69 9.21 15.06
N VAL A 29 -3.08 9.90 16.14
CA VAL A 29 -4.16 10.92 16.13
C VAL A 29 -3.75 12.23 15.44
N GLU A 30 -2.45 12.40 15.17
CA GLU A 30 -1.90 13.49 14.35
C GLU A 30 -2.02 13.23 12.85
N GLN A 31 -2.21 11.98 12.41
CA GLN A 31 -2.25 11.63 10.98
C GLN A 31 -3.63 11.81 10.36
N SER A 32 -4.71 11.57 11.11
CA SER A 32 -6.07 11.75 10.60
C SER A 32 -7.10 11.99 11.70
N LEU A 33 -8.21 12.63 11.30
CA LEU A 33 -9.37 12.82 12.17
C LEU A 33 -10.03 11.49 12.51
N ILE A 34 -10.06 10.52 11.59
CA ILE A 34 -10.64 9.19 11.83
C ILE A 34 -9.90 8.48 12.97
N LEU A 35 -8.56 8.46 12.94
CA LEU A 35 -7.77 7.84 14.02
C LEU A 35 -7.95 8.57 15.35
N ARG A 36 -8.16 9.89 15.32
CA ARG A 36 -8.50 10.68 16.49
C ARG A 36 -9.86 10.30 17.07
N GLU A 37 -10.89 10.19 16.22
CA GLU A 37 -12.23 9.77 16.64
C GLU A 37 -12.22 8.37 17.26
N LEU A 38 -11.56 7.40 16.59
CA LEU A 38 -11.37 6.04 17.12
C LEU A 38 -10.66 6.02 18.47
N TRP A 39 -9.66 6.88 18.64
CA TRP A 39 -8.97 7.04 19.92
C TRP A 39 -9.89 7.62 21.01
N GLU A 40 -10.67 8.66 20.69
CA GLU A 40 -11.59 9.28 21.64
C GLU A 40 -12.68 8.29 22.10
N GLU A 41 -13.19 7.47 21.18
CA GLU A 41 -14.11 6.38 21.50
C GLU A 41 -13.47 5.30 22.38
N ALA A 42 -12.25 4.88 22.06
CA ALA A 42 -11.49 3.92 22.88
C ALA A 42 -11.20 4.50 24.29
N ARG A 43 -10.90 5.79 24.37
CA ARG A 43 -10.66 6.51 25.62
C ARG A 43 -11.91 6.60 26.47
N ALA A 44 -13.06 6.91 25.88
CA ALA A 44 -14.34 7.04 26.59
C ALA A 44 -14.82 5.70 27.19
N ARG A 45 -14.50 4.58 26.54
CA ARG A 45 -14.82 3.23 27.04
C ARG A 45 -13.94 2.78 28.22
N GLY A 46 -12.77 3.38 28.40
CA GLY A 46 -11.73 2.88 29.31
C GLY A 46 -11.66 3.60 30.65
N TYR A 47 -12.29 3.06 31.70
CA TYR A 47 -12.08 3.49 33.09
C TYR A 47 -11.03 2.66 33.85
N SER A 48 -10.71 1.41 33.43
CA SER A 48 -9.73 0.55 34.13
C SER A 48 -8.94 -0.44 33.25
N GLY A 49 -8.86 -0.25 31.93
CA GLY A 49 -8.21 -1.18 31.01
C GLY A 49 -7.48 -0.51 29.84
N PRO A 50 -6.69 -1.27 29.06
CA PRO A 50 -6.01 -0.75 27.88
C PRO A 50 -7.02 -0.22 26.87
N ARG A 51 -6.72 0.93 26.27
CA ARG A 51 -7.58 1.59 25.29
C ARG A 51 -7.35 0.94 23.93
N VAL A 52 -8.29 0.11 23.50
CA VAL A 52 -8.18 -0.67 22.26
C VAL A 52 -8.89 0.03 21.10
N ILE A 53 -8.14 0.28 20.03
CA ILE A 53 -8.63 0.69 18.72
C ILE A 53 -8.68 -0.55 17.83
N HIS A 54 -9.84 -0.84 17.26
CA HIS A 54 -10.03 -1.93 16.31
C HIS A 54 -9.79 -1.41 14.89
N LEU A 55 -8.79 -1.96 14.20
CA LEU A 55 -8.49 -1.65 12.82
C LEU A 55 -9.15 -2.69 11.92
N SER A 56 -10.44 -2.49 11.63
CA SER A 56 -11.22 -3.37 10.76
C SER A 56 -10.66 -3.37 9.34
N GLU A 57 -10.66 -4.50 8.64
CA GLU A 57 -10.22 -4.62 7.23
C GLU A 57 -8.77 -4.15 6.97
N THR A 58 -7.93 -4.13 8.01
CA THR A 58 -6.50 -3.83 7.90
C THR A 58 -5.71 -5.04 8.37
N SER A 59 -4.76 -5.51 7.54
CA SER A 59 -3.92 -6.63 7.92
C SER A 59 -2.85 -6.21 8.93
N PRO A 60 -2.38 -7.12 9.80
CA PRO A 60 -1.27 -6.86 10.72
C PRO A 60 -0.01 -6.36 10.01
N GLU A 61 0.27 -6.88 8.81
CA GLU A 61 1.41 -6.50 7.97
C GLU A 61 1.30 -5.04 7.52
N ASP A 62 0.12 -4.60 7.09
CA ASP A 62 -0.12 -3.19 6.76
C ASP A 62 0.09 -2.29 7.99
N VAL A 63 -0.36 -2.73 9.18
CA VAL A 63 -0.13 -2.00 10.43
C VAL A 63 1.36 -1.89 10.74
N ARG A 64 2.15 -2.97 10.61
CA ARG A 64 3.62 -2.92 10.83
C ARG A 64 4.30 -1.89 9.93
N HIS A 65 3.99 -1.89 8.63
CA HIS A 65 4.56 -0.93 7.68
C HIS A 65 4.22 0.52 8.02
N VAL A 66 3.01 0.76 8.53
CA VAL A 66 2.56 2.09 8.97
C VAL A 66 3.22 2.49 10.28
N LEU A 67 3.30 1.60 11.27
CA LEU A 67 3.94 1.89 12.55
C LEU A 67 5.44 2.12 12.39
N LYS A 68 6.13 1.34 11.54
CA LYS A 68 7.52 1.58 11.17
C LYS A 68 7.73 2.99 10.62
N PHE A 69 6.79 3.50 9.82
CA PHE A 69 6.82 4.89 9.34
C PHE A 69 6.60 5.91 10.47
N LEU A 70 5.60 5.69 11.33
CA LEU A 70 5.21 6.65 12.38
C LEU A 70 6.21 6.76 13.54
N TYR A 71 6.85 5.65 13.92
CA TYR A 71 7.72 5.59 15.10
C TYR A 71 9.22 5.52 14.76
N GLY A 72 9.59 5.81 13.51
CA GLY A 72 10.97 6.15 13.16
C GLY A 72 11.86 4.99 12.69
N GLY A 73 11.30 4.00 11.99
CA GLY A 73 12.05 2.87 11.43
C GLY A 73 12.53 3.01 9.99
N THR A 74 12.20 4.06 9.25
CA THR A 74 12.62 4.16 7.83
C THR A 74 13.98 4.85 7.70
N THR A 75 15.05 4.09 7.95
CA THR A 75 16.43 4.43 7.53
C THR A 75 16.67 4.15 6.04
N CYS A 76 15.75 3.44 5.38
CA CYS A 76 15.88 3.12 3.96
C CYS A 76 15.54 4.34 3.10
N VAL A 77 16.47 4.69 2.21
CA VAL A 77 16.28 5.76 1.23
C VAL A 77 15.16 5.40 0.25
N GLU A 78 14.86 4.10 0.07
CA GLU A 78 13.92 3.58 -0.93
C GLU A 78 13.00 2.50 -0.33
N PRO A 79 11.66 2.70 -0.36
CA PRO A 79 10.70 1.78 0.25
C PRO A 79 10.45 0.54 -0.61
N SER A 80 10.11 -0.58 0.02
CA SER A 80 9.65 -1.78 -0.69
C SER A 80 8.25 -1.57 -1.30
N PHE A 81 7.82 -2.48 -2.19
CA PHE A 81 6.47 -2.41 -2.73
C PHE A 81 5.43 -2.63 -1.63
N GLU A 82 5.68 -3.57 -0.73
CA GLU A 82 4.82 -3.90 0.40
C GLU A 82 4.61 -2.69 1.30
N GLU A 83 5.69 -1.97 1.63
CA GLU A 83 5.64 -0.71 2.38
C GLU A 83 4.75 0.34 1.68
N VAL A 84 5.01 0.61 0.40
CA VAL A 84 4.24 1.58 -0.40
C VAL A 84 2.76 1.19 -0.49
N SER A 85 2.50 -0.10 -0.72
CA SER A 85 1.19 -0.69 -0.89
C SER A 85 0.37 -0.64 0.40
N ALA A 86 0.99 -0.93 1.53
CA ALA A 86 0.41 -0.81 2.87
C ALA A 86 0.06 0.65 3.21
N HIS A 87 0.98 1.58 2.95
CA HIS A 87 0.76 3.02 3.17
C HIS A 87 -0.40 3.56 2.36
N ILE A 88 -0.56 3.12 1.11
CA ILE A 88 -1.69 3.55 0.27
C ILE A 88 -3.01 2.98 0.79
N ARG A 89 -3.08 1.69 1.12
CA ARG A 89 -4.32 1.08 1.66
C ARG A 89 -4.74 1.74 2.98
N PHE A 90 -3.81 1.83 3.93
CA PHE A 90 -4.05 2.45 5.23
C PHE A 90 -4.38 3.94 5.07
N GLY A 91 -3.64 4.64 4.20
CA GLY A 91 -3.85 6.03 3.82
C GLY A 91 -5.25 6.31 3.30
N HIS A 92 -5.70 5.47 2.37
CA HIS A 92 -7.02 5.56 1.77
C HIS A 92 -8.14 5.27 2.78
N GLN A 93 -7.96 4.25 3.62
CA GLN A 93 -8.95 3.79 4.59
C GLN A 93 -9.12 4.77 5.76
N TYR A 94 -8.03 5.18 6.39
CA TYR A 94 -8.04 6.04 7.58
C TYR A 94 -7.82 7.51 7.27
N LYS A 95 -7.80 7.90 5.99
CA LYS A 95 -7.61 9.28 5.53
C LYS A 95 -6.35 9.94 6.08
N THR A 96 -5.24 9.19 6.07
CA THR A 96 -3.92 9.73 6.44
C THR A 96 -3.25 10.35 5.21
N GLU A 97 -3.70 11.55 4.84
CA GLU A 97 -3.36 12.20 3.56
C GLU A 97 -1.86 12.33 3.31
N LYS A 98 -1.07 12.66 4.34
CA LYS A 98 0.39 12.80 4.22
C LYS A 98 1.05 11.47 3.82
N LEU A 99 0.61 10.38 4.45
CA LEU A 99 1.11 9.03 4.18
C LEU A 99 0.70 8.58 2.78
N LEU A 100 -0.58 8.73 2.45
CA LEU A 100 -1.12 8.40 1.13
C LEU A 100 -0.39 9.16 0.01
N LYS A 101 -0.28 10.49 0.15
CA LYS A 101 0.34 11.36 -0.85
C LYS A 101 1.81 10.99 -1.07
N ARG A 102 2.58 10.77 0.01
CA ARG A 102 4.00 10.37 -0.10
C ARG A 102 4.17 9.10 -0.93
N SER A 103 3.37 8.08 -0.65
CA SER A 103 3.47 6.77 -1.32
C SER A 103 2.92 6.79 -2.74
N LEU A 104 1.86 7.57 -2.99
CA LEU A 104 1.34 7.79 -4.34
C LEU A 104 2.33 8.59 -5.21
N ASP A 105 2.91 9.67 -4.68
CA ASP A 105 3.94 10.46 -5.37
C ASP A 105 5.17 9.61 -5.71
N TYR A 106 5.51 8.63 -4.85
CA TYR A 106 6.57 7.67 -5.14
C TYR A 106 6.20 6.76 -6.34
N LEU A 107 5.00 6.18 -6.37
CA LEU A 107 4.54 5.39 -7.53
C LEU A 107 4.49 6.22 -8.82
N LYS A 108 4.05 7.47 -8.76
CA LYS A 108 3.97 8.36 -9.93
C LYS A 108 5.34 8.64 -10.57
N LYS A 109 6.43 8.57 -9.79
CA LYS A 109 7.80 8.68 -10.31
C LYS A 109 8.22 7.43 -11.11
N LEU A 110 7.77 6.24 -10.68
CA LEU A 110 8.12 4.95 -11.29
C LEU A 110 7.23 4.58 -12.48
N TYR A 111 5.97 5.00 -12.43
CA TYR A 111 4.94 4.77 -13.44
C TYR A 111 4.66 6.08 -14.18
N VAL A 112 5.70 6.59 -14.85
CA VAL A 112 5.68 7.87 -15.57
C VAL A 112 4.46 8.02 -16.46
N THR A 113 3.82 9.18 -16.48
CA THR A 113 2.53 9.37 -17.18
C THR A 113 2.63 9.45 -18.70
N ARG A 114 3.83 9.34 -19.28
CA ARG A 114 4.09 9.44 -20.73
C ARG A 114 4.92 8.27 -21.23
N LEU A 115 4.42 7.61 -22.28
CA LEU A 115 5.09 6.46 -22.91
C LEU A 115 6.46 6.84 -23.48
N GLU A 116 6.58 8.06 -24.00
CA GLU A 116 7.82 8.60 -24.56
C GLU A 116 8.88 8.82 -23.49
N ALA A 117 8.45 9.21 -22.28
CA ALA A 117 9.35 9.32 -21.13
C ALA A 117 9.87 7.95 -20.73
N TRP A 118 9.06 6.88 -20.87
CA TRP A 118 9.43 5.50 -20.52
C TRP A 118 10.52 4.92 -21.44
N VAL A 119 10.43 5.14 -22.75
CA VAL A 119 11.45 4.67 -23.73
C VAL A 119 12.81 5.36 -23.50
N GLN A 120 12.80 6.57 -22.93
CA GLN A 120 13.99 7.37 -22.67
C GLN A 120 14.52 7.22 -21.24
N LEU A 121 13.92 6.36 -20.41
CA LEU A 121 14.51 6.04 -19.11
C LEU A 121 15.75 5.17 -19.39
N PRO A 122 17.00 5.66 -19.22
CA PRO A 122 18.12 4.74 -19.02
C PRO A 122 17.69 3.82 -17.89
N SER A 123 18.02 2.51 -17.90
CA SER A 123 17.59 1.57 -16.85
C SER A 123 17.79 2.20 -15.47
N ILE A 124 16.76 2.88 -14.94
CA ILE A 124 16.88 3.57 -13.68
C ILE A 124 16.62 2.41 -12.74
N ASP A 125 17.70 1.75 -12.34
CA ASP A 125 17.65 1.00 -11.10
C ASP A 125 17.42 2.05 -10.00
N PRO A 126 16.22 2.04 -9.42
CA PRO A 126 16.11 1.82 -7.99
C PRO A 126 14.99 0.79 -7.62
N PRO A 127 15.02 0.17 -6.42
CA PRO A 127 15.20 -1.25 -6.17
C PRO A 127 13.96 -1.86 -5.45
N LEU A 128 13.98 -3.17 -5.19
CA LEU A 128 12.97 -3.96 -4.46
C LEU A 128 11.66 -4.31 -5.19
N PHE A 129 11.24 -3.60 -6.25
CA PHE A 129 10.00 -3.96 -6.96
C PHE A 129 10.25 -5.10 -7.96
N GLN A 130 9.46 -6.18 -7.85
CA GLN A 130 9.44 -7.24 -8.84
C GLN A 130 8.51 -6.90 -10.01
N PRO A 131 8.74 -7.41 -11.23
CA PRO A 131 7.86 -7.16 -12.37
C PRO A 131 6.38 -7.45 -12.08
N ILE A 132 6.10 -8.50 -11.30
CA ILE A 132 4.75 -8.93 -10.93
C ILE A 132 3.99 -7.89 -10.08
N HIS A 133 4.69 -6.98 -9.40
CA HIS A 133 4.08 -5.89 -8.64
C HIS A 133 3.32 -4.89 -9.51
N ALA A 134 3.50 -4.91 -10.84
CA ALA A 134 2.64 -4.15 -11.75
C ALA A 134 1.15 -4.47 -11.56
N ILE A 135 0.81 -5.73 -11.24
CA ILE A 135 -0.56 -6.15 -10.91
C ILE A 135 -1.06 -5.41 -9.65
N GLY A 136 -0.20 -5.33 -8.64
CA GLY A 136 -0.46 -4.60 -7.40
C GLY A 136 -0.70 -3.11 -7.65
N VAL A 137 0.11 -2.49 -8.51
CA VAL A 137 -0.06 -1.07 -8.87
C VAL A 137 -1.38 -0.83 -9.62
N VAL A 138 -1.80 -1.74 -10.52
CA VAL A 138 -3.15 -1.66 -11.12
C VAL A 138 -4.22 -1.71 -10.04
N LYS A 139 -4.13 -2.64 -9.08
CA LYS A 139 -5.10 -2.74 -7.98
C LYS A 139 -5.16 -1.48 -7.12
N LEU A 140 -4.01 -0.91 -6.75
CA LEU A 140 -3.94 0.34 -6.00
C LEU A 140 -4.51 1.52 -6.80
N ALA A 141 -4.21 1.59 -8.10
CA ALA A 141 -4.75 2.61 -8.98
C ALA A 141 -6.29 2.54 -9.04
N ARG A 142 -6.84 1.32 -9.14
CA ARG A 142 -8.29 1.08 -9.11
C ARG A 142 -8.91 1.43 -7.76
N LEU A 143 -8.24 1.08 -6.65
CA LEU A 143 -8.66 1.44 -5.29
C LEU A 143 -8.79 2.95 -5.11
N LEU A 144 -7.85 3.72 -5.66
CA LEU A 144 -7.81 5.18 -5.57
C LEU A 144 -8.71 5.91 -6.57
N GLY A 145 -9.33 5.20 -7.51
CA GLY A 145 -10.20 5.79 -8.53
C GLY A 145 -9.50 6.88 -9.34
N VAL A 146 -10.06 8.11 -9.34
CA VAL A 146 -9.53 9.24 -10.11
C VAL A 146 -8.11 9.61 -9.69
N ASP A 147 -7.79 9.53 -8.40
CA ASP A 147 -6.47 9.90 -7.87
C ASP A 147 -5.36 8.93 -8.31
N GLY A 148 -5.73 7.68 -8.61
CA GLY A 148 -4.83 6.64 -9.08
C GLY A 148 -4.80 6.45 -10.60
N ALA A 149 -5.71 7.09 -11.35
CA ALA A 149 -5.92 6.81 -12.78
C ALA A 149 -4.66 7.00 -13.64
N GLU A 150 -3.81 7.97 -13.27
CA GLU A 150 -2.55 8.27 -13.96
C GLU A 150 -1.54 7.10 -13.94
N LEU A 151 -1.65 6.17 -12.98
CA LEU A 151 -0.77 5.00 -12.87
C LEU A 151 -1.14 3.89 -13.87
N LEU A 152 -2.41 3.85 -14.31
CA LEU A 152 -2.96 2.71 -15.08
C LEU A 152 -2.25 2.45 -16.41
N PRO A 153 -1.92 3.45 -17.26
CA PRO A 153 -1.34 3.18 -18.56
C PRO A 153 -0.02 2.40 -18.49
N ILE A 154 0.94 2.87 -17.70
CA ILE A 154 2.24 2.19 -17.54
C ILE A 154 2.09 0.90 -16.73
N ALA A 155 1.19 0.86 -15.73
CA ALA A 155 0.99 -0.36 -14.95
C ALA A 155 0.42 -1.50 -15.79
N LEU A 156 -0.59 -1.22 -16.62
CA LEU A 156 -1.16 -2.20 -17.55
C LEU A 156 -0.16 -2.59 -18.65
N MET A 157 0.62 -1.64 -19.16
CA MET A 157 1.70 -1.93 -20.11
C MET A 157 2.77 -2.85 -19.51
N ARG A 158 3.20 -2.62 -18.27
CA ARG A 158 4.11 -3.54 -17.55
C ARG A 158 3.47 -4.90 -17.31
N CYS A 159 2.17 -4.97 -17.04
CA CYS A 159 1.48 -6.26 -16.95
C CYS A 159 1.54 -7.03 -18.29
N CYS A 160 1.53 -6.34 -19.44
CA CYS A 160 1.68 -6.98 -20.74
C CYS A 160 3.02 -7.72 -20.90
N THR A 161 4.07 -7.38 -20.15
CA THR A 161 5.39 -8.03 -20.24
C THR A 161 5.54 -9.26 -19.35
N LEU A 162 4.54 -9.57 -18.52
CA LEU A 162 4.53 -10.76 -17.66
C LEU A 162 4.31 -12.05 -18.47
N GLY A 163 4.73 -13.19 -17.95
CA GLY A 163 4.41 -14.52 -18.49
C GLY A 163 3.01 -15.00 -18.08
N ALA A 164 2.91 -16.25 -17.66
CA ALA A 164 1.67 -16.88 -17.18
C ALA A 164 1.20 -16.30 -15.84
N GLU A 165 2.12 -15.74 -15.07
CA GLU A 165 1.89 -15.12 -13.77
C GLU A 165 0.96 -13.90 -13.83
N ILE A 166 0.69 -13.36 -15.02
CA ILE A 166 -0.35 -12.33 -15.20
C ILE A 166 -1.74 -12.81 -14.76
N VAL A 167 -2.03 -14.10 -14.94
CA VAL A 167 -3.31 -14.72 -14.59
C VAL A 167 -3.33 -15.12 -13.13
N GLU A 168 -2.25 -15.75 -12.67
CA GLU A 168 -2.12 -16.25 -11.30
C GLU A 168 -2.00 -15.12 -10.30
N GLY A 169 -1.29 -14.05 -10.64
CA GLY A 169 -0.97 -12.97 -9.72
C GLY A 169 0.09 -13.36 -8.69
N TYR A 170 0.10 -12.68 -7.54
CA TYR A 170 1.04 -12.96 -6.45
C TYR A 170 0.36 -12.96 -5.09
N ILE A 171 1.02 -13.57 -4.10
CA ILE A 171 0.59 -13.59 -2.70
C ILE A 171 1.28 -12.45 -1.95
N ARG A 172 0.51 -11.62 -1.25
CA ARG A 172 1.02 -10.58 -0.35
C ARG A 172 1.56 -11.18 0.95
N GLU A 173 2.28 -10.38 1.73
CA GLU A 173 2.81 -10.78 3.04
C GLU A 173 1.71 -11.26 4.02
N ASP A 174 0.49 -10.73 3.90
CA ASP A 174 -0.68 -11.13 4.68
C ASP A 174 -1.38 -12.38 4.14
N GLY A 175 -0.82 -13.03 3.10
CA GLY A 175 -1.40 -14.21 2.46
C GLY A 175 -2.50 -13.90 1.44
N ALA A 176 -2.89 -12.63 1.25
CA ALA A 176 -3.93 -12.28 0.30
C ALA A 176 -3.45 -12.44 -1.15
N GLN A 177 -4.25 -13.14 -1.96
CA GLN A 177 -4.02 -13.26 -3.41
C GLN A 177 -4.33 -11.94 -4.12
N VAL A 178 -3.39 -11.47 -4.94
CA VAL A 178 -3.52 -10.26 -5.76
C VAL A 178 -3.46 -10.63 -7.23
N THR A 179 -4.60 -10.55 -7.92
CA THR A 179 -4.75 -10.83 -9.35
C THR A 179 -5.28 -9.63 -10.11
N LEU A 180 -5.14 -9.58 -11.43
CA LEU A 180 -5.86 -8.60 -12.25
C LEU A 180 -7.37 -8.89 -12.29
N SER A 181 -8.18 -7.86 -12.52
CA SER A 181 -9.59 -8.08 -12.87
C SER A 181 -9.68 -8.73 -14.26
N SER A 182 -10.78 -9.44 -14.55
CA SER A 182 -11.00 -9.99 -15.90
C SER A 182 -10.99 -8.91 -16.98
N GLU A 183 -11.45 -7.69 -16.64
CA GLU A 183 -11.40 -6.54 -17.53
C GLU A 183 -9.96 -6.10 -17.81
N ASP A 184 -9.14 -5.95 -16.77
CA ASP A 184 -7.73 -5.56 -16.93
C ASP A 184 -6.89 -6.64 -17.63
N LEU A 185 -7.19 -7.93 -17.38
CA LEU A 185 -6.61 -9.04 -18.15
C LEU A 185 -6.94 -8.92 -19.64
N GLY A 186 -8.21 -8.67 -19.98
CA GLY A 186 -8.64 -8.44 -21.36
C GLY A 186 -7.91 -7.26 -22.00
N ARG A 187 -7.73 -6.16 -21.27
CA ARG A 187 -6.95 -4.99 -21.73
C ARG A 187 -5.49 -5.37 -22.00
N CYS A 188 -4.87 -6.17 -21.12
CA CYS A 188 -3.50 -6.63 -21.32
C CYS A 188 -3.36 -7.54 -22.54
N PHE A 189 -4.31 -8.44 -22.80
CA PHE A 189 -4.27 -9.29 -24.01
C PHE A 189 -4.41 -8.47 -25.30
N VAL A 190 -5.36 -7.53 -25.34
CA VAL A 190 -5.47 -6.60 -26.48
C VAL A 190 -4.18 -5.78 -26.65
N GLY A 191 -3.60 -5.32 -25.53
CA GLY A 191 -2.34 -4.59 -25.52
C GLY A 191 -1.17 -5.40 -26.09
N ARG A 192 -1.03 -6.68 -25.70
CA ARG A 192 0.00 -7.60 -26.23
C ARG A 192 -0.10 -7.75 -27.74
N THR A 193 -1.30 -7.96 -28.28
CA THR A 193 -1.50 -8.07 -29.73
C THR A 193 -1.02 -6.82 -30.45
N ARG A 194 -1.39 -5.63 -29.96
CA ARG A 194 -0.97 -4.35 -30.56
C ARG A 194 0.53 -4.10 -30.49
N LEU A 195 1.19 -4.54 -29.40
CA LEU A 195 2.64 -4.42 -29.27
C LEU A 195 3.38 -5.29 -30.28
N LEU A 196 2.85 -6.49 -30.57
CA LEU A 196 3.40 -7.39 -31.60
C LEU A 196 3.17 -6.86 -33.02
N GLU A 197 2.07 -6.16 -33.28
CA GLU A 197 1.79 -5.53 -34.59
C GLU A 197 2.67 -4.31 -34.86
N ALA A 198 3.20 -3.68 -33.81
CA ALA A 198 4.03 -2.48 -33.88
C ALA A 198 5.55 -2.74 -33.85
N SER A 199 5.96 -4.00 -33.64
CA SER A 199 7.38 -4.45 -33.61
C SER A 199 7.84 -4.96 -34.97
#